data_AF-A0A4V1V2F0-F1
#
_entry.id   AF-A0A4V1V2F0-F1
#
_cell.length_a   1.000
_cell.length_b   1.000
_cell.length_c   1.000
_cell.angle_alpha   90.00
_cell.angle_beta   90.00
_cell.angle_gamma   90.00
#
_symmetry.space_group_name_H-M   'P 1'
#
loop_
_entity.id
_entity.type
_entity.pdbx_description
1 polymer ?
#
loop_
_entity_poly.entity_id
_entity_poly.type
_entity_poly.pdbx_seq_one_letter_code
_entity_poly.pdbx_strand_id
1 'polypeptide(L)'
;MLTIKSRVRSFFGSALALGLVGACSTPNYSYVPDVQEISRPPLDTVSRVGVGEQMLVQGRFEERDVLRLREEVRVGALGAYTFTPGHYVKVGQQGPVGFYNQSAIPGSGRVQANALADPFQVIEFNSQTKQICGVTVLNLKVCRPVPNATVERLPIQSENSFQQTLIYSGRVGSKVNIGYREFSANVARPAFNNDVEYDLSESRTIGYRGAQIEIINATNEYIEYRVLRNFNLATR
;
A
#
# COMPACT_ATOMS: atom_id res chain seq x y z
N MET A 1 27.06 63.28 -53.20
CA MET A 1 27.16 63.05 -51.75
C MET A 1 26.04 63.80 -51.06
N LEU A 2 24.89 63.16 -50.84
CA LEU A 2 23.85 63.64 -49.91
C LEU A 2 22.92 62.45 -49.62
N THR A 3 23.04 61.92 -48.41
CA THR A 3 22.38 60.71 -47.90
C THR A 3 21.10 61.09 -47.15
N ILE A 4 19.97 60.51 -47.56
CA ILE A 4 18.67 60.62 -46.88
C ILE A 4 18.66 59.63 -45.69
N LYS A 5 18.56 60.13 -44.46
CA LYS A 5 18.35 59.34 -43.24
C LYS A 5 16.86 59.34 -42.88
N SER A 6 16.21 58.18 -42.97
CA SER A 6 14.87 57.96 -42.42
C SER A 6 14.95 57.75 -40.90
N ARG A 7 14.11 58.48 -40.14
CA ARG A 7 13.91 58.25 -38.70
C ARG A 7 12.75 57.27 -38.53
N VAL A 8 13.04 56.06 -38.04
CA VAL A 8 12.00 55.14 -37.54
C VAL A 8 11.86 55.37 -36.03
N ARG A 9 10.68 55.82 -35.60
CA ARG A 9 10.29 55.91 -34.20
C ARG A 9 9.92 54.51 -33.72
N SER A 10 10.67 53.95 -32.77
CA SER A 10 10.30 52.69 -32.11
C SER A 10 9.37 53.00 -30.93
N PHE A 11 8.10 52.65 -31.06
CA PHE A 11 7.10 52.72 -30.00
C PHE A 11 7.24 51.48 -29.09
N PHE A 12 7.36 51.72 -27.79
CA PHE A 12 7.28 50.70 -26.74
C PHE A 12 5.92 50.02 -26.76
N GLY A 13 5.86 48.75 -27.17
CA GLY A 13 4.69 47.89 -27.03
C GLY A 13 4.84 47.01 -25.78
N SER A 14 4.18 47.39 -24.69
CA SER A 14 4.07 46.56 -23.48
C SER A 14 3.23 45.32 -23.77
N ALA A 15 3.86 44.15 -23.84
CA ALA A 15 3.17 42.87 -23.96
C ALA A 15 2.64 42.47 -22.58
N LEU A 16 1.36 42.77 -22.35
CA LEU A 16 0.60 42.33 -21.19
C LEU A 16 0.46 40.79 -21.25
N ALA A 17 1.19 40.09 -20.38
CA ALA A 17 1.14 38.64 -20.26
C ALA A 17 -0.27 38.20 -19.79
N LEU A 18 -1.04 37.61 -20.71
CA LEU A 18 -2.32 36.97 -20.41
C LEU A 18 -2.11 35.79 -19.46
N GLY A 19 -2.95 35.73 -18.43
CA GLY A 19 -2.88 34.81 -17.30
C GLY A 19 -2.91 33.33 -17.69
N LEU A 20 -2.18 32.54 -16.91
CA LEU A 20 -2.19 31.09 -16.94
C LEU A 20 -3.61 30.60 -16.63
N VAL A 21 -4.29 30.12 -17.66
CA VAL A 21 -5.56 29.41 -17.55
C VAL A 21 -5.29 28.14 -16.75
N GLY A 22 -5.95 28.00 -15.59
CA GLY A 22 -5.92 26.76 -14.83
C GLY A 22 -6.45 25.63 -15.72
N ALA A 23 -5.63 24.62 -15.98
CA ALA A 23 -6.08 23.45 -16.71
C ALA A 23 -7.11 22.69 -15.87
N CYS A 24 -8.20 22.25 -16.48
CA CYS A 24 -9.14 21.35 -15.82
C CYS A 24 -8.56 19.94 -15.78
N SER A 25 -8.76 19.22 -14.68
CA SER A 25 -8.50 17.78 -14.56
C SER A 25 -9.81 17.03 -14.40
N THR A 26 -9.89 15.80 -14.90
CA THR A 26 -11.02 14.89 -14.63
C THR A 26 -10.48 13.68 -13.88
N PRO A 27 -10.52 13.70 -12.53
CA PRO A 27 -10.00 12.60 -11.73
C PRO A 27 -10.63 11.26 -12.09
N ASN A 28 -9.79 10.27 -12.37
CA ASN A 28 -10.22 8.89 -12.56
C ASN A 28 -10.03 8.12 -11.24
N TYR A 29 -11.07 7.40 -10.82
CA TYR A 29 -11.09 6.57 -9.60
C TYR A 29 -11.14 5.05 -9.89
N SER A 30 -10.57 4.60 -11.02
CA SER A 30 -10.63 3.20 -11.47
C SER A 30 -9.50 2.31 -10.97
N TYR A 31 -8.84 2.63 -9.84
CA TYR A 31 -7.73 1.81 -9.36
C TYR A 31 -8.23 0.50 -8.73
N VAL A 32 -7.78 -0.62 -9.29
CA VAL A 32 -7.98 -1.96 -8.73
C VAL A 32 -6.66 -2.39 -8.10
N PRO A 33 -6.63 -2.70 -6.79
CA PRO A 33 -5.42 -3.19 -6.13
C PRO A 33 -5.02 -4.58 -6.62
N ASP A 34 -3.74 -4.90 -6.54
CA ASP A 34 -3.26 -6.24 -6.80
C ASP A 34 -3.40 -7.08 -5.53
N VAL A 35 -4.07 -8.22 -5.60
CA VAL A 35 -4.32 -9.07 -4.43
C VAL A 35 -3.33 -10.22 -4.46
N GLN A 36 -2.43 -10.25 -3.48
CA GLN A 36 -1.50 -11.36 -3.31
C GLN A 36 -2.00 -12.31 -2.24
N GLU A 37 -2.10 -13.59 -2.59
CA GLU A 37 -2.33 -14.67 -1.65
C GLU A 37 -0.99 -15.25 -1.20
N ILE A 38 -0.80 -15.34 0.12
CA ILE A 38 0.34 -16.03 0.71
C ILE A 38 -0.13 -17.37 1.26
N SER A 39 0.60 -18.43 0.96
CA SER A 39 0.42 -19.75 1.57
C SER A 39 1.76 -20.45 1.67
N ARG A 40 2.24 -20.71 2.89
CA ARG A 40 3.52 -21.37 3.15
C ARG A 40 3.44 -22.25 4.40
N PRO A 41 4.13 -23.40 4.43
CA PRO A 41 4.87 -24.02 3.33
C PRO A 41 3.95 -24.58 2.24
N PRO A 42 4.48 -25.00 1.07
CA PRO A 42 3.70 -25.72 0.07
C PRO A 42 3.12 -27.03 0.63
N LEU A 43 1.95 -27.42 0.11
CA LEU A 43 1.33 -28.69 0.48
C LEU A 43 2.25 -29.87 0.16
N ASP A 44 2.14 -30.91 0.98
CA ASP A 44 2.84 -32.19 0.86
C ASP A 44 4.38 -32.13 0.95
N THR A 45 4.93 -30.96 1.27
CA THR A 45 6.38 -30.78 1.50
C THR A 45 6.74 -30.94 2.97
N VAL A 46 7.86 -31.60 3.25
CA VAL A 46 8.40 -31.71 4.60
C VAL A 46 9.12 -30.41 4.95
N SER A 47 8.67 -29.75 6.01
CA SER A 47 9.24 -28.51 6.51
C SER A 47 9.71 -28.69 7.95
N ARG A 48 10.75 -27.94 8.33
CA ARG A 48 11.27 -27.89 9.70
C ARG A 48 11.24 -26.46 10.20
N VAL A 49 10.69 -26.25 11.39
CA VAL A 49 10.69 -24.94 12.07
C VAL A 49 11.04 -25.10 13.55
N GLY A 50 11.62 -24.06 14.14
CA GLY A 50 11.95 -23.98 15.56
C GLY A 50 10.75 -23.60 16.44
N VAL A 51 10.93 -23.67 17.76
CA VAL A 51 9.94 -23.12 18.71
C VAL A 51 9.81 -21.61 18.55
N GLY A 52 8.57 -21.12 18.50
CA GLY A 52 8.20 -19.74 18.23
C GLY A 52 8.07 -19.39 16.76
N GLU A 53 8.47 -20.28 15.85
CA GLU A 53 8.41 -20.06 14.40
C GLU A 53 7.08 -20.52 13.79
N GLN A 54 6.78 -19.97 12.62
CA GLN A 54 5.52 -20.17 11.92
C GLN A 54 5.53 -21.50 11.14
N MET A 55 4.63 -22.41 11.51
CA MET A 55 4.43 -23.69 10.82
C MET A 55 3.58 -23.56 9.55
N LEU A 56 2.54 -22.73 9.59
CA LEU A 56 1.65 -22.56 8.45
C LEU A 56 1.18 -21.13 8.45
N VAL A 57 1.38 -20.42 7.34
CA VAL A 57 0.91 -19.06 7.13
C VAL A 57 0.03 -19.08 5.90
N GLN A 58 -1.21 -18.60 6.03
CA GLN A 58 -2.07 -18.33 4.91
C GLN A 58 -2.69 -16.94 5.05
N GLY A 59 -2.86 -16.23 3.96
CA GLY A 59 -3.50 -14.92 4.02
C GLY A 59 -3.63 -14.26 2.66
N ARG A 60 -4.25 -13.10 2.66
CA ARG A 60 -4.30 -12.19 1.51
C ARG A 60 -3.85 -10.80 1.95
N PHE A 61 -3.06 -10.16 1.10
CA PHE A 61 -2.68 -8.77 1.26
C PHE A 61 -2.94 -8.03 -0.05
N GLU A 62 -3.36 -6.77 0.05
CA GLU A 62 -3.48 -5.90 -1.10
C GLU A 62 -2.15 -5.18 -1.31
N GLU A 63 -1.53 -5.32 -2.47
CA GLU A 63 -0.47 -4.42 -2.89
C GLU A 63 -1.07 -3.24 -3.64
N ARG A 64 -0.67 -2.03 -3.25
CA ARG A 64 -1.04 -0.82 -3.99
C ARG A 64 0.15 0.01 -4.39
N ASP A 65 0.03 0.60 -5.57
CA ASP A 65 0.88 1.69 -5.99
C ASP A 65 0.63 2.90 -5.08
N VAL A 66 1.70 3.52 -4.61
CA VAL A 66 1.67 4.74 -3.81
C VAL A 66 2.61 5.78 -4.40
N LEU A 67 2.24 7.04 -4.30
CA LEU A 67 3.14 8.17 -4.54
C LEU A 67 3.91 8.46 -3.25
N ARG A 68 5.24 8.43 -3.30
CA ARG A 68 6.12 8.77 -2.18
C ARG A 68 6.67 10.18 -2.36
N LEU A 69 6.37 11.03 -1.38
CA LEU A 69 6.97 12.35 -1.22
C LEU A 69 7.99 12.30 -0.09
N ARG A 70 9.24 12.66 -0.39
CA ARG A 70 10.35 12.70 0.59
C ARG A 70 10.42 14.03 1.34
N GLU A 71 9.90 15.07 0.72
CA GLU A 71 9.90 16.44 1.20
C GLU A 71 8.50 17.04 1.07
N GLU A 72 8.27 18.11 1.80
CA GLU A 72 7.00 18.82 1.76
C GLU A 72 6.84 19.54 0.43
N VAL A 73 5.66 19.43 -0.18
CA VAL A 73 5.36 20.04 -1.47
C VAL A 73 4.24 21.05 -1.31
N ARG A 74 4.53 22.32 -1.62
CA ARG A 74 3.52 23.38 -1.70
C ARG A 74 3.18 23.70 -3.15
N VAL A 75 1.88 23.71 -3.47
CA VAL A 75 1.33 24.05 -4.79
C VAL A 75 0.31 25.18 -4.71
N GLY A 76 0.20 25.96 -5.78
CA GLY A 76 -0.67 27.13 -5.88
C GLY A 76 -0.05 28.42 -5.32
N ALA A 77 -0.67 29.56 -5.66
CA ALA A 77 -0.26 30.86 -5.14
C ALA A 77 -0.31 30.86 -3.60
N LEU A 78 0.75 31.37 -2.97
CA LEU A 78 0.92 31.39 -1.51
C LEU A 78 0.78 30.01 -0.82
N GLY A 79 1.01 28.90 -1.56
CA GLY A 79 0.93 27.56 -0.99
C GLY A 79 -0.48 27.15 -0.59
N ALA A 80 -1.48 27.44 -1.45
CA ALA A 80 -2.89 27.06 -1.26
C ALA A 80 -3.07 25.61 -0.79
N TYR A 81 -2.23 24.69 -1.27
CA TYR A 81 -2.18 23.30 -0.79
C TYR A 81 -0.77 22.90 -0.40
N THR A 82 -0.65 22.22 0.73
CA THR A 82 0.59 21.64 1.24
C THR A 82 0.42 20.14 1.38
N PHE A 83 1.30 19.38 0.73
CA PHE A 83 1.41 17.93 0.85
C PHE A 83 2.61 17.61 1.73
N THR A 84 2.37 16.99 2.89
CA THR A 84 3.46 16.60 3.80
C THR A 84 4.22 15.40 3.23
N PRO A 85 5.48 15.16 3.67
CA PRO A 85 6.19 13.93 3.36
C PRO A 85 5.39 12.69 3.78
N GLY A 86 5.52 11.61 3.01
CA GLY A 86 4.82 10.35 3.26
C GLY A 86 4.33 9.68 1.98
N HIS A 87 3.45 8.70 2.16
CA HIS A 87 2.82 7.96 1.07
C HIS A 87 1.39 8.47 0.77
N TYR A 88 1.01 8.48 -0.50
CA TYR A 88 -0.35 8.77 -0.96
C TYR A 88 -0.82 7.61 -1.83
N VAL A 89 -1.97 7.04 -1.51
CA VAL A 89 -2.48 5.83 -2.17
C VAL A 89 -3.04 6.18 -3.54
N LYS A 90 -2.69 5.40 -4.56
CA LYS A 90 -3.23 5.56 -5.90
C LYS A 90 -4.72 5.19 -5.92
N VAL A 91 -5.53 6.07 -6.50
CA VAL A 91 -6.99 5.93 -6.62
C VAL A 91 -7.43 5.78 -8.08
N GLY A 92 -6.58 6.13 -9.04
CA GLY A 92 -6.79 5.80 -10.45
C GLY A 92 -5.63 6.27 -11.33
N GLN A 93 -5.82 6.14 -12.64
CA GLN A 93 -4.81 6.47 -13.63
C GLN A 93 -5.44 6.84 -14.98
N GLN A 94 -4.78 7.71 -15.73
CA GLN A 94 -5.07 8.01 -17.13
C GLN A 94 -3.74 8.19 -17.89
N GLY A 95 -3.35 7.20 -18.70
CA GLY A 95 -2.06 7.21 -19.39
C GLY A 95 -0.89 7.29 -18.39
N PRO A 96 0.08 8.23 -18.53
CA PRO A 96 1.19 8.39 -17.59
C PRO A 96 0.83 9.14 -16.30
N VAL A 97 -0.41 9.61 -16.18
CA VAL A 97 -0.89 10.41 -15.05
C VAL A 97 -1.60 9.51 -14.04
N GLY A 98 -1.08 9.46 -12.83
CA GLY A 98 -1.73 8.80 -11.70
C GLY A 98 -2.49 9.79 -10.83
N PHE A 99 -3.58 9.32 -10.23
CA PHE A 99 -4.36 10.05 -9.23
C PHE A 99 -4.15 9.42 -7.86
N TYR A 100 -3.90 10.24 -6.83
CA TYR A 100 -3.51 9.79 -5.50
C TYR A 100 -4.25 10.56 -4.39
N ASN A 101 -4.46 9.91 -3.26
CA ASN A 101 -5.11 10.53 -2.10
C ASN A 101 -4.40 10.18 -0.79
N GLN A 102 -4.63 10.99 0.25
CA GLN A 102 -4.20 10.66 1.61
C GLN A 102 -4.97 9.44 2.13
N SER A 103 -4.36 8.70 3.05
CA SER A 103 -4.97 7.49 3.62
C SER A 103 -4.67 7.36 5.11
N ALA A 104 -5.34 6.44 5.80
CA ALA A 104 -5.08 6.14 7.20
C ALA A 104 -3.88 5.20 7.42
N ILE A 105 -3.20 4.77 6.35
CA ILE A 105 -2.08 3.82 6.42
C ILE A 105 -0.91 4.48 7.16
N PRO A 106 -0.23 3.78 8.09
CA PRO A 106 0.96 4.29 8.76
C PRO A 106 2.00 4.83 7.77
N GLY A 107 2.53 6.03 8.05
CA GLY A 107 3.47 6.71 7.16
C GLY A 107 2.83 7.43 5.96
N SER A 108 1.50 7.52 5.88
CA SER A 108 0.82 8.35 4.89
C SER A 108 1.08 9.84 5.10
N GLY A 109 1.23 10.57 4.01
CA GLY A 109 1.25 12.03 4.04
C GLY A 109 -0.15 12.60 4.24
N ARG A 110 -0.23 13.88 4.59
CA ARG A 110 -1.47 14.63 4.78
C ARG A 110 -1.52 15.80 3.82
N VAL A 111 -2.74 16.14 3.41
CA VAL A 111 -3.02 17.33 2.63
C VAL A 111 -3.57 18.41 3.55
N GLN A 112 -2.97 19.60 3.49
CA GLN A 112 -3.43 20.80 4.17
C GLN A 112 -3.84 21.82 3.11
N ALA A 113 -5.07 22.32 3.22
CA ALA A 113 -5.58 23.40 2.37
C ALA A 113 -5.70 24.68 3.19
N ASN A 114 -5.31 25.81 2.61
CA ASN A 114 -5.52 27.12 3.22
C ASN A 114 -7.03 27.44 3.29
N ALA A 115 -7.45 28.26 4.27
CA ALA A 115 -8.87 28.56 4.51
C ALA A 115 -9.64 29.19 3.33
N LEU A 116 -8.92 29.87 2.42
CA LEU A 116 -9.49 30.51 1.23
C LEU A 116 -9.23 29.71 -0.05
N ALA A 117 -8.57 28.55 0.04
CA ALA A 117 -8.37 27.68 -1.10
C ALA A 117 -9.65 26.90 -1.39
N ASP A 118 -9.91 26.62 -2.67
CA ASP A 118 -10.96 25.68 -3.05
C ASP A 118 -10.74 24.33 -2.33
N PRO A 119 -11.81 23.58 -2.02
CA PRO A 119 -11.64 22.27 -1.40
C PRO A 119 -10.78 21.35 -2.26
N PHE A 120 -9.79 20.73 -1.63
CA PHE A 120 -8.92 19.74 -2.27
C PHE A 120 -9.70 18.46 -2.59
N GLN A 121 -9.47 17.90 -3.77
CA GLN A 121 -10.11 16.66 -4.23
C GLN A 121 -9.10 15.51 -4.38
N VAL A 122 -8.02 15.71 -5.14
CA VAL A 122 -7.05 14.65 -5.45
C VAL A 122 -5.67 15.21 -5.83
N ILE A 123 -4.62 14.42 -5.60
CA ILE A 123 -3.29 14.69 -6.14
C ILE A 123 -3.22 14.07 -7.55
N GLU A 124 -2.80 14.86 -8.53
CA GLU A 124 -2.43 14.38 -9.86
C GLU A 124 -0.90 14.31 -9.93
N PHE A 125 -0.31 13.21 -10.39
CA PHE A 125 1.12 13.09 -10.60
C PHE A 125 1.44 12.43 -11.94
N ASN A 126 2.25 13.11 -12.75
CA ASN A 126 2.75 12.59 -14.02
C ASN A 126 4.13 11.95 -13.81
N SER A 127 4.23 10.64 -14.02
CA SER A 127 5.46 9.88 -13.78
C SER A 127 6.59 10.20 -14.75
N GLN A 128 6.27 10.69 -15.96
CA GLN A 128 7.24 11.04 -17.00
C GLN A 128 7.79 12.45 -16.80
N THR A 129 6.92 13.44 -16.58
CA THR A 129 7.33 14.84 -16.42
C THR A 129 7.71 15.19 -14.99
N LYS A 130 7.44 14.29 -14.03
CA LYS A 130 7.64 14.51 -12.59
C LYS A 130 6.91 15.75 -12.08
N GLN A 131 5.76 16.08 -12.66
CA GLN A 131 4.89 17.15 -12.19
C GLN A 131 3.83 16.60 -11.25
N ILE A 132 3.64 17.30 -10.12
CA ILE A 132 2.55 17.06 -9.17
C ILE A 132 1.59 18.24 -9.20
N CYS A 133 0.30 17.96 -9.13
CA CYS A 133 -0.74 18.99 -9.05
C CYS A 133 -1.71 18.70 -7.91
N GLY A 134 -2.16 19.76 -7.24
CA GLY A 134 -3.36 19.70 -6.41
C GLY A 134 -4.57 20.00 -7.28
N VAL A 135 -5.52 19.05 -7.35
CA VAL A 135 -6.78 19.21 -8.06
C VAL A 135 -7.88 19.53 -7.04
N THR A 136 -8.67 20.55 -7.33
CA THR A 136 -9.77 21.02 -6.46
C THR A 136 -11.09 20.38 -6.89
N VAL A 137 -12.12 20.47 -6.04
CA VAL A 137 -13.49 20.00 -6.35
C VAL A 137 -14.11 20.71 -7.57
N LEU A 138 -13.59 21.89 -7.93
CA LEU A 138 -13.97 22.60 -9.15
C LEU A 138 -13.20 22.10 -10.38
N ASN A 139 -12.47 20.99 -10.25
CA ASN A 139 -11.60 20.41 -11.27
C ASN A 139 -10.44 21.31 -11.71
N LEU A 140 -10.19 22.42 -11.01
CA LEU A 140 -9.03 23.28 -11.26
C LEU A 140 -7.77 22.61 -10.71
N LYS A 141 -6.63 22.78 -11.40
CA LYS A 141 -5.36 22.25 -10.90
C LYS A 141 -4.24 23.28 -10.85
N VAL A 142 -3.42 23.16 -9.81
CA VAL A 142 -2.20 23.93 -9.63
C VAL A 142 -1.01 22.98 -9.49
N CYS A 143 0.00 23.16 -10.33
CA CYS A 143 1.08 22.18 -10.52
C CYS A 143 2.46 22.74 -10.14
N ARG A 144 3.38 21.84 -9.80
CA ARG A 144 4.80 22.12 -9.59
C ARG A 144 5.66 20.90 -9.96
N PRO A 145 6.90 21.06 -10.45
CA PRO A 145 7.83 19.94 -10.60
C PRO A 145 8.32 19.40 -9.24
N VAL A 146 8.42 18.08 -9.13
CA VAL A 146 8.92 17.33 -7.97
C VAL A 146 9.79 16.15 -8.43
N PRO A 147 11.06 16.38 -8.82
CA PRO A 147 11.91 15.35 -9.43
C PRO A 147 12.17 14.14 -8.51
N ASN A 148 12.14 14.36 -7.19
CA ASN A 148 12.41 13.34 -6.18
C ASN A 148 11.20 12.44 -5.85
N ALA A 149 10.03 12.70 -6.44
CA ALA A 149 8.84 11.90 -6.21
C ALA A 149 8.91 10.55 -6.97
N THR A 150 8.61 9.48 -6.24
CA THR A 150 8.65 8.10 -6.73
C THR A 150 7.28 7.45 -6.61
N VAL A 151 6.98 6.54 -7.53
CA VAL A 151 5.85 5.62 -7.39
C VAL A 151 6.43 4.30 -6.94
N GLU A 152 5.92 3.80 -5.83
CA GLU A 152 6.38 2.58 -5.17
C GLU A 152 5.20 1.63 -5.00
N ARG A 153 5.46 0.33 -4.90
CA ARG A 153 4.45 -0.66 -4.53
C ARG A 153 4.62 -1.01 -3.06
N LEU A 154 3.55 -0.86 -2.29
CA LEU A 154 3.54 -1.23 -0.88
C LEU A 154 2.44 -2.27 -0.60
N PRO A 155 2.75 -3.29 0.21
CA PRO A 155 1.72 -4.12 0.80
C PRO A 155 0.94 -3.29 1.82
N ILE A 156 -0.36 -3.21 1.65
CA ILE A 156 -1.28 -2.45 2.49
C ILE A 156 -2.20 -3.44 3.19
N GLN A 157 -2.30 -3.25 4.51
CA GLN A 157 -3.33 -3.89 5.31
C GLN A 157 -4.63 -3.12 5.09
N SER A 158 -5.44 -3.61 4.16
CA SER A 158 -6.77 -3.09 3.81
C SER A 158 -7.84 -3.86 4.57
N GLU A 159 -9.09 -3.40 4.54
CA GLU A 159 -10.23 -4.11 5.14
C GLU A 159 -10.37 -5.58 4.69
N ASN A 160 -9.90 -5.89 3.47
CA ASN A 160 -9.92 -7.23 2.91
C ASN A 160 -8.68 -8.07 3.28
N SER A 161 -7.65 -7.45 3.88
CA SER A 161 -6.42 -8.13 4.27
C SER A 161 -6.66 -9.00 5.51
N PHE A 162 -6.26 -10.27 5.40
CA PHE A 162 -6.47 -11.29 6.40
C PHE A 162 -5.29 -12.26 6.44
N GLN A 163 -4.90 -12.71 7.62
CA GLN A 163 -3.82 -13.68 7.79
C GLN A 163 -4.12 -14.63 8.95
N GLN A 164 -3.83 -15.91 8.73
CA GLN A 164 -3.87 -16.99 9.71
C GLN A 164 -2.50 -17.63 9.79
N THR A 165 -2.09 -17.93 11.02
CA THR A 165 -0.79 -18.51 11.29
C THR A 165 -0.89 -19.60 12.36
N LEU A 166 -0.32 -20.77 12.11
CA LEU A 166 0.04 -21.75 13.15
C LEU A 166 1.52 -21.57 13.51
N ILE A 167 1.83 -21.63 14.79
CA ILE A 167 3.14 -21.39 15.38
C ILE A 167 3.49 -22.59 16.25
N TYR A 168 4.70 -23.11 16.13
CA TYR A 168 5.14 -24.19 16.99
C TYR A 168 5.53 -23.65 18.37
N SER A 169 4.85 -24.08 19.44
CA SER A 169 5.12 -23.62 20.81
C SER A 169 5.95 -24.62 21.64
N GLY A 170 6.34 -25.75 21.04
CA GLY A 170 7.14 -26.79 21.70
C GLY A 170 6.36 -28.05 22.03
N ARG A 171 7.04 -28.98 22.71
CA ARG A 171 6.51 -30.30 23.06
C ARG A 171 6.84 -30.65 24.51
N VAL A 172 5.89 -31.27 25.21
CA VAL A 172 6.07 -31.84 26.54
C VAL A 172 5.55 -33.28 26.54
N GLY A 173 6.43 -34.26 26.76
CA GLY A 173 6.04 -35.69 26.72
C GLY A 173 5.55 -36.10 25.33
N SER A 174 4.32 -36.61 25.22
CA SER A 174 3.67 -36.93 23.95
C SER A 174 2.92 -35.74 23.33
N LYS A 175 2.79 -34.63 24.06
CA LYS A 175 1.91 -33.51 23.70
C LYS A 175 2.65 -32.38 23.00
N VAL A 176 2.19 -31.98 21.83
CA VAL A 176 2.69 -30.80 21.11
C VAL A 176 1.77 -29.61 21.33
N ASN A 177 2.37 -28.44 21.54
CA ASN A 177 1.66 -27.18 21.70
C ASN A 177 1.81 -26.35 20.42
N ILE A 178 0.68 -25.94 19.84
CA ILE A 178 0.62 -25.11 18.64
C ILE A 178 -0.15 -23.85 18.97
N GLY A 179 0.49 -22.70 18.78
CA GLY A 179 -0.17 -21.40 18.86
C GLY A 179 -0.86 -21.08 17.53
N TYR A 180 -2.07 -20.54 17.59
CA TYR A 180 -2.78 -19.99 16.45
C TYR A 180 -2.88 -18.48 16.58
N ARG A 181 -2.61 -17.75 15.49
CA ARG A 181 -2.82 -16.31 15.42
C ARG A 181 -3.62 -15.95 14.17
N GLU A 182 -4.59 -15.06 14.34
CA GLU A 182 -5.36 -14.50 13.23
C GLU A 182 -5.37 -12.98 13.28
N PHE A 183 -5.12 -12.37 12.12
CA PHE A 183 -5.16 -10.93 11.92
C PHE A 183 -6.16 -10.58 10.83
N SER A 184 -7.04 -9.62 11.11
CA SER A 184 -7.91 -8.98 10.13
C SER A 184 -7.81 -7.47 10.33
N ALA A 185 -7.55 -6.72 9.26
CA ALA A 185 -7.33 -5.27 9.40
C ALA A 185 -8.60 -4.50 9.82
N ASN A 186 -9.77 -5.14 9.71
CA ASN A 186 -11.06 -4.49 9.93
C ASN A 186 -11.54 -4.51 11.39
N VAL A 187 -10.76 -5.08 12.32
CA VAL A 187 -11.22 -5.25 13.70
C VAL A 187 -10.14 -4.82 14.68
N ALA A 188 -10.44 -3.79 15.49
CA ALA A 188 -9.70 -3.43 16.70
C ALA A 188 -9.88 -4.47 17.83
N ARG A 189 -9.87 -5.76 17.47
CA ARG A 189 -9.83 -6.87 18.41
C ARG A 189 -8.38 -7.31 18.56
N PRO A 190 -7.96 -7.76 19.76
CA PRO A 190 -6.69 -8.44 19.91
C PRO A 190 -6.59 -9.55 18.86
N ALA A 191 -5.41 -9.75 18.27
CA ALA A 191 -5.15 -10.92 17.43
C ALA A 191 -5.71 -12.15 18.16
N PHE A 192 -6.60 -12.90 17.51
CA PHE A 192 -7.17 -14.11 18.13
C PHE A 192 -6.02 -15.08 18.31
N ASN A 193 -5.59 -15.24 19.56
CA ASN A 193 -4.48 -16.08 19.95
C ASN A 193 -5.05 -17.24 20.77
N ASN A 194 -4.97 -18.45 20.23
CA ASN A 194 -5.34 -19.67 20.94
C ASN A 194 -4.12 -20.59 20.94
N ASP A 195 -3.80 -21.16 22.09
CA ASP A 195 -2.86 -22.27 22.17
C ASP A 195 -3.64 -23.58 22.24
N VAL A 196 -3.29 -24.53 21.40
CA VAL A 196 -3.90 -25.85 21.33
C VAL A 196 -2.86 -26.94 21.56
N GLU A 197 -3.27 -27.96 22.30
CA GLU A 197 -2.43 -29.10 22.63
C GLU A 197 -2.95 -30.36 21.92
N TYR A 198 -2.04 -31.14 21.34
CA TYR A 198 -2.36 -32.42 20.69
C TYR A 198 -1.48 -33.53 21.23
N ASP A 199 -2.07 -34.68 21.55
CA ASP A 199 -1.33 -35.86 21.97
C ASP A 199 -0.91 -36.71 20.75
N LEU A 200 0.39 -36.75 20.48
CA LEU A 200 0.96 -37.50 19.35
C LEU A 200 0.91 -39.02 19.54
N SER A 201 0.54 -39.52 20.72
CA SER A 201 0.29 -40.95 20.94
C SER A 201 -1.04 -41.41 20.36
N GLU A 202 -2.01 -40.50 20.22
CA GLU A 202 -3.32 -40.79 19.61
C GLU A 202 -3.27 -40.66 18.08
N SER A 203 -2.65 -39.59 17.59
CA SER A 203 -2.54 -39.32 16.15
C SER A 203 -1.33 -38.46 15.85
N ARG A 204 -0.63 -38.79 14.76
CA ARG A 204 0.41 -37.91 14.19
C ARG A 204 -0.16 -36.81 13.29
N THR A 205 -1.43 -36.92 12.89
CA THR A 205 -2.11 -35.88 12.12
C THR A 205 -2.90 -35.00 13.08
N ILE A 206 -2.58 -33.71 13.07
CA ILE A 206 -3.29 -32.68 13.83
C ILE A 206 -4.10 -31.81 12.88
N GLY A 207 -5.19 -31.24 13.38
CA GLY A 207 -6.05 -30.37 12.57
C GLY A 207 -6.58 -29.19 13.35
N TYR A 208 -6.52 -28.00 12.76
CA TYR A 208 -7.01 -26.78 13.38
C TYR A 208 -7.54 -25.81 12.31
N ARG A 209 -8.76 -25.29 12.51
CA ARG A 209 -9.41 -24.32 11.60
C ARG A 209 -9.33 -24.74 10.11
N GLY A 210 -9.54 -26.02 9.83
CA GLY A 210 -9.50 -26.59 8.46
C GLY A 210 -8.12 -27.04 7.99
N ALA A 211 -7.04 -26.52 8.56
CA ALA A 211 -5.70 -27.01 8.27
C ALA A 211 -5.51 -28.43 8.81
N GLN A 212 -4.75 -29.25 8.07
CA GLN A 212 -4.33 -30.59 8.48
C GLN A 212 -2.83 -30.72 8.28
N ILE A 213 -2.15 -31.16 9.34
CA ILE A 213 -0.70 -31.26 9.39
C ILE A 213 -0.32 -32.63 9.92
N GLU A 214 0.53 -33.33 9.19
CA GLU A 214 1.17 -34.56 9.63
C GLU A 214 2.48 -34.21 10.34
N ILE A 215 2.60 -34.61 11.61
CA ILE A 215 3.82 -34.46 12.40
C ILE A 215 4.73 -35.66 12.16
N ILE A 216 5.92 -35.40 11.63
CA ILE A 216 6.94 -36.42 11.37
C ILE A 216 7.81 -36.59 12.61
N ASN A 217 8.27 -35.47 13.18
CA ASN A 217 9.08 -35.42 14.39
C ASN A 217 8.84 -34.11 15.14
N ALA A 218 8.86 -34.13 16.47
CA ALA A 218 8.69 -32.94 17.29
C ALA A 218 9.52 -33.06 18.58
N THR A 219 10.25 -32.00 18.92
CA THR A 219 11.10 -31.87 20.11
C THR A 219 10.82 -30.55 20.81
N ASN A 220 11.38 -30.32 21.99
CA ASN A 220 11.31 -29.02 22.66
C ASN A 220 12.08 -27.89 21.93
N GLU A 221 12.74 -28.17 20.81
CA GLU A 221 13.52 -27.20 20.03
C GLU A 221 12.96 -26.97 18.62
N TYR A 222 12.43 -28.01 17.97
CA TYR A 222 11.94 -27.95 16.59
C TYR A 222 10.81 -28.93 16.32
N ILE A 223 10.14 -28.73 15.18
CA ILE A 223 9.17 -29.66 14.63
C ILE A 223 9.43 -29.88 13.14
N GLU A 224 9.31 -31.13 12.70
CA GLU A 224 9.28 -31.55 11.31
C GLU A 224 7.89 -32.05 10.98
N TYR A 225 7.32 -31.49 9.92
CA TYR A 225 5.92 -31.71 9.59
C TYR A 225 5.68 -31.59 8.09
N ARG A 226 4.53 -32.08 7.66
CA ARG A 226 4.00 -31.93 6.31
C ARG A 226 2.62 -31.32 6.39
N VAL A 227 2.39 -30.26 5.61
CA VAL A 227 1.04 -29.66 5.51
C VAL A 227 0.24 -30.45 4.47
N LEU A 228 -0.81 -31.13 4.92
CA LEU A 228 -1.72 -31.88 4.06
C LEU A 228 -2.86 -31.00 3.52
N ARG A 229 -3.26 -29.99 4.32
CA ARG A 229 -4.30 -29.04 3.96
C ARG A 229 -4.05 -27.70 4.65
N ASN A 230 -4.25 -26.60 3.93
CA ASN A 230 -4.20 -25.25 4.49
C ASN A 230 -5.53 -24.87 5.18
N PHE A 231 -5.64 -23.67 5.75
CA PHE A 231 -6.84 -23.24 6.49
C PHE A 231 -8.08 -23.10 5.59
N ASN A 232 -7.86 -22.68 4.35
CA ASN A 232 -8.93 -22.64 3.37
C ASN A 232 -9.32 -24.09 2.99
N LEU A 233 -10.62 -24.36 2.95
CA LEU A 233 -11.15 -25.42 2.10
C LEU A 233 -10.76 -25.04 0.67
N ALA A 234 -9.58 -25.45 0.20
CA ALA A 234 -9.21 -25.20 -1.18
C ALA A 234 -10.35 -25.74 -2.05
N THR A 235 -11.09 -24.84 -2.69
CA THR A 235 -11.90 -25.19 -3.85
C THR A 235 -10.97 -25.92 -4.80
N ARG A 236 -11.23 -27.21 -4.95
CA ARG A 236 -10.70 -28.00 -6.06
C ARG A 236 -11.04 -27.33 -7.39
#